data_AF-A0A7G2DRJ7-F1
#
_entry.id   AF-A0A7G2DRJ7-F1
#
_cell.length_a   1.000
_cell.length_b   1.000
_cell.length_c   1.000
_cell.angle_alpha   90.00
_cell.angle_beta   90.00
_cell.angle_gamma   90.00
#
_symmetry.space_group_name_H-M   'P 1'
#
loop_
_entity.id
_entity.type
_entity.pdbx_description
1 polymer ?
#
loop_
_entity_poly.entity_id
_entity_poly.type
_entity_poly.pdbx_seq_one_letter_code
_entity_poly.pdbx_strand_id
1 'polypeptide(L)'
;MALVRKRRQINLRLPVPPLSVHLPWFSFASSTAPVINNGISASDVEKLHVLGRGSSGIVYKVHHKTTGEIYALKSVNGDMSPAFTRQLAREMEILRRTDSPYVVRCQGIFEKPIVGEVSILMEF
;
A
#
# COMPACT_ATOMS: atom_id res chain seq x y z
N MET A 1 43.85 2.23 4.50
CA MET A 1 43.44 1.11 3.64
C MET A 1 42.00 0.74 4.01
N ALA A 2 41.03 0.90 3.11
CA ALA A 2 39.60 0.69 3.40
C ALA A 2 39.12 -0.67 2.86
N LEU A 3 38.56 -1.51 3.75
CA LEU A 3 38.03 -2.83 3.40
C LEU A 3 36.61 -2.71 2.82
N VAL A 4 36.49 -2.96 1.52
CA VAL A 4 35.21 -3.03 0.80
C VAL A 4 34.44 -4.29 1.22
N ARG A 5 33.32 -4.12 1.93
CA ARG A 5 32.39 -5.21 2.29
C ARG A 5 31.58 -5.64 1.06
N LYS A 6 31.78 -6.89 0.61
CA LYS A 6 31.01 -7.55 -0.46
C LYS A 6 29.51 -7.61 -0.13
N ARG A 7 28.68 -7.06 -1.02
CA ARG A 7 27.21 -7.10 -0.96
C ARG A 7 26.73 -8.53 -1.27
N ARG A 8 26.24 -9.27 -0.28
CA ARG A 8 25.62 -10.60 -0.50
C ARG A 8 24.25 -10.39 -1.17
N GLN A 9 24.10 -10.85 -2.41
CA GLN A 9 22.79 -10.92 -3.08
C GLN A 9 22.02 -12.12 -2.52
N ILE A 10 20.97 -11.85 -1.74
CA ILE A 10 20.06 -12.89 -1.25
C ILE A 10 19.03 -13.12 -2.36
N ASN A 11 19.17 -14.23 -3.10
CA ASN A 11 18.20 -14.65 -4.09
C ASN A 11 16.94 -15.17 -3.40
N LEU A 12 15.94 -14.31 -3.20
CA LEU A 12 14.60 -14.69 -2.75
C LEU A 12 13.86 -15.40 -3.89
N ARG A 13 14.22 -16.66 -4.17
CA ARG A 13 13.43 -17.53 -5.07
C ARG A 13 12.30 -18.15 -4.26
N LEU A 14 11.13 -17.54 -4.30
CA LEU A 14 9.91 -18.17 -3.80
C LEU A 14 9.48 -19.25 -4.81
N PRO A 15 9.22 -20.49 -4.37
CA PRO A 15 8.67 -21.51 -5.25
C PRO A 15 7.26 -21.09 -5.69
N VAL A 16 7.04 -21.04 -7.00
CA VAL A 16 5.73 -20.72 -7.57
C VAL A 16 4.83 -21.96 -7.42
N PRO A 17 3.64 -21.86 -6.78
CA PRO A 17 2.72 -22.99 -6.72
C PRO A 17 2.20 -23.33 -8.13
N PRO A 18 1.92 -24.61 -8.44
CA PRO A 18 1.43 -25.03 -9.75
C PRO A 18 0.06 -24.41 -10.03
N LEU A 19 -0.06 -23.79 -11.21
CA LEU A 19 -1.27 -23.16 -11.73
C LEU A 19 -2.38 -24.19 -11.99
N SER A 20 -3.40 -24.22 -11.15
CA SER A 20 -4.70 -24.78 -11.54
C SER A 20 -5.47 -23.73 -12.34
N VAL A 21 -5.42 -23.86 -13.66
CA VAL A 21 -6.15 -23.03 -14.62
C VAL A 21 -7.54 -23.64 -14.83
N HIS A 22 -8.56 -23.06 -14.20
CA HIS A 22 -9.91 -23.08 -14.74
C HIS A 22 -10.48 -21.65 -14.62
N LEU A 23 -10.62 -21.05 -15.81
CA LEU A 23 -10.97 -19.66 -16.11
C LEU A 23 -12.43 -19.33 -15.66
N PRO A 24 -12.85 -18.05 -15.55
CA PRO A 24 -12.56 -17.01 -16.53
C PRO A 24 -11.34 -16.17 -16.16
N TRP A 25 -10.38 -16.28 -17.07
CA TRP A 25 -9.43 -15.26 -17.51
C TRP A 25 -9.81 -13.90 -16.99
N PHE A 26 -8.95 -13.30 -16.16
CA PHE A 26 -9.07 -11.95 -15.62
C PHE A 26 -9.99 -11.09 -16.47
N SER A 27 -11.28 -11.06 -16.09
CA SER A 27 -12.17 -10.02 -16.54
C SER A 27 -11.63 -8.78 -15.86
N PHE A 28 -10.71 -8.11 -16.54
CA PHE A 28 -10.43 -6.70 -16.33
C PHE A 28 -11.70 -5.95 -16.73
N ALA A 29 -12.76 -6.15 -15.95
CA ALA A 29 -13.76 -5.13 -15.81
C ALA A 29 -12.97 -3.96 -15.23
N SER A 30 -12.64 -3.02 -16.11
CA SER A 30 -12.22 -1.68 -15.75
C SER A 30 -13.37 -1.07 -14.98
N SER A 31 -13.53 -1.49 -13.74
CA SER A 31 -14.42 -0.84 -12.82
C SER A 31 -13.73 0.47 -12.51
N THR A 32 -14.12 1.52 -13.23
CA THR A 32 -13.94 2.92 -12.84
C THR A 32 -14.77 3.21 -11.60
N ALA A 33 -14.79 2.29 -10.64
CA ALA A 33 -15.39 2.50 -9.35
C ALA A 33 -14.50 3.50 -8.61
N PRO A 34 -15.07 4.56 -8.01
CA PRO A 34 -14.30 5.46 -7.17
C PRO A 34 -13.55 4.64 -6.13
N VAL A 35 -12.33 5.05 -5.80
CA VAL A 35 -11.50 4.43 -4.77
C VAL A 35 -12.31 4.28 -3.49
N ILE A 36 -12.89 3.10 -3.27
CA ILE A 36 -13.71 2.84 -2.09
C ILE A 36 -12.72 2.56 -0.96
N ASN A 37 -12.43 3.58 -0.15
CA ASN A 37 -11.95 3.35 1.20
C ASN A 37 -12.97 2.47 1.93
N ASN A 38 -12.54 1.63 2.87
CA ASN A 38 -13.43 0.83 3.74
C ASN A 38 -14.35 1.69 4.66
N GLY A 39 -14.83 2.84 4.19
CA GLY A 39 -15.53 3.87 4.96
C GLY A 39 -14.60 4.76 5.79
N ILE A 40 -13.31 4.40 5.91
CA ILE A 40 -12.33 5.18 6.69
C ILE A 40 -11.85 6.35 5.84
N SER A 41 -12.04 7.58 6.33
CA SER A 41 -11.50 8.79 5.71
C SER A 41 -10.19 9.21 6.37
N ALA A 42 -9.43 10.08 5.69
CA ALA A 42 -8.18 10.62 6.24
C ALA A 42 -8.38 11.41 7.54
N SER A 43 -9.58 11.97 7.73
CA SER A 43 -9.96 12.74 8.91
C SER A 43 -10.25 11.86 10.13
N ASP A 44 -10.57 10.59 9.91
CA ASP A 44 -10.94 9.62 10.94
C ASP A 44 -9.71 9.01 11.61
N VAL A 45 -8.53 9.18 11.02
CA VAL A 45 -7.27 8.67 11.55
C VAL A 45 -6.41 9.78 12.15
N GLU A 46 -5.80 9.50 13.30
CA GLU A 46 -4.90 10.38 14.01
C GLU A 46 -3.47 9.81 13.99
N LYS A 47 -2.49 10.62 13.59
CA LYS A 47 -1.07 10.22 13.59
C LYS A 47 -0.52 10.23 15.01
N LEU A 48 -0.06 9.08 15.51
CA LEU A 48 0.52 8.94 16.85
C LEU A 48 2.03 9.19 16.84
N HIS A 49 2.80 8.37 16.14
CA HIS A 49 4.26 8.51 16.03
C HIS A 49 4.80 7.86 14.75
N VAL A 50 6.05 8.16 14.41
CA VAL A 50 6.73 7.60 13.24
C VAL A 50 7.23 6.18 13.55
N LEU A 51 6.85 5.22 12.73
CA LEU A 51 7.34 3.83 12.77
C LEU A 51 8.65 3.70 12.00
N GLY A 52 8.80 4.42 10.89
CA GLY A 52 10.00 4.35 10.07
C GLY A 52 10.03 5.38 8.95
N ARG A 53 11.23 5.59 8.40
CA ARG A 53 11.49 6.44 7.24
C ARG A 53 12.24 5.62 6.21
N GLY A 54 11.77 5.63 4.96
CA GLY A 54 12.37 4.91 3.84
C GLY A 54 12.45 5.79 2.59
N SER A 55 12.95 5.20 1.50
CA SER A 55 13.08 5.89 0.20
C SER A 55 11.76 6.42 -0.34
N SER A 56 10.66 5.71 -0.06
CA SER A 56 9.32 6.07 -0.52
C SER A 56 8.54 6.95 0.47
N GLY A 57 9.17 7.46 1.53
CA GLY A 57 8.52 8.35 2.49
C GLY A 57 8.48 7.80 3.92
N ILE A 58 7.45 8.18 4.67
CA ILE A 58 7.37 7.99 6.13
C ILE A 58 6.18 7.10 6.47
N VAL A 59 6.38 6.15 7.38
CA VAL A 59 5.31 5.32 7.92
C VAL A 59 4.99 5.79 9.33
N TYR A 60 3.73 6.08 9.59
CA TYR A 60 3.20 6.50 10.89
C TYR A 60 2.36 5.37 11.50
N LYS A 61 2.45 5.21 12.82
CA LYS A 61 1.40 4.53 13.58
C LYS A 61 0.23 5.49 13.69
N VAL A 62 -0.96 5.04 13.34
CA VAL A 62 -2.18 5.86 13.41
C VAL A 62 -3.27 5.16 14.21
N HIS A 63 -4.14 5.97 14.80
CA HIS A 63 -5.30 5.52 15.56
C HIS A 63 -6.57 5.93 14.83
N HIS A 64 -7.48 4.97 14.61
CA HIS A 64 -8.78 5.26 14.04
C HIS A 64 -9.74 5.71 15.15
N LYS A 65 -10.17 6.96 15.09
CA LYS A 65 -10.91 7.64 16.17
C LYS A 65 -12.22 6.94 16.53
N THR A 66 -12.91 6.38 15.53
CA THR A 66 -14.25 5.81 15.72
C THR A 66 -14.19 4.39 16.29
N THR A 67 -13.26 3.55 15.82
CA THR A 67 -13.21 2.14 16.25
C THR A 67 -12.17 1.86 17.33
N GLY A 68 -11.24 2.78 17.57
CA GLY A 68 -10.11 2.56 18.48
C GLY A 68 -8.97 1.72 17.88
N GLU A 69 -9.13 1.27 16.63
CA GLU A 69 -8.18 0.37 15.98
C GLU A 69 -6.88 1.08 15.58
N ILE A 70 -5.79 0.33 15.63
CA ILE A 70 -4.46 0.80 15.25
C ILE A 70 -4.13 0.38 13.83
N TYR A 71 -3.56 1.30 13.07
CA TYR A 71 -3.13 1.07 11.69
C TYR A 71 -1.74 1.63 11.43
N ALA A 72 -1.16 1.24 10.29
CA ALA A 72 0.03 1.85 9.72
C ALA A 72 -0.36 2.75 8.53
N LEU A 73 0.12 3.99 8.53
CA LEU A 73 -0.12 4.96 7.45
C LEU A 73 1.19 5.29 6.75
N LYS A 74 1.38 4.79 5.53
CA LYS A 74 2.52 5.11 4.68
C LYS A 74 2.22 6.37 3.87
N SER A 75 2.87 7.47 4.24
CA SER A 75 2.87 8.72 3.50
C SER A 75 3.98 8.72 2.44
N VAL A 76 3.59 8.97 1.19
CA VAL A 76 4.45 9.02 0.02
C VAL A 76 4.31 10.40 -0.60
N ASN A 77 5.41 11.14 -0.64
CA ASN A 77 5.51 12.34 -1.46
C ASN A 77 5.73 11.88 -2.90
N GLY A 78 4.76 12.13 -3.77
CA GLY A 78 4.81 11.69 -5.16
C GLY A 78 4.27 12.77 -6.07
N ASP A 79 4.86 12.89 -7.25
CA ASP A 79 4.25 13.67 -8.31
C ASP A 79 2.89 13.04 -8.62
N MET A 80 1.80 13.78 -8.37
CA MET A 80 0.41 13.42 -8.71
C MET A 80 0.19 13.41 -10.23
N SER A 81 1.21 12.98 -10.98
CA SER A 81 1.16 12.73 -12.39
C SER A 81 0.11 11.66 -12.68
N PRO A 82 -0.59 11.73 -13.82
CA PRO A 82 -1.58 10.74 -14.20
C PRO A 82 -0.98 9.33 -14.37
N ALA A 83 0.33 9.21 -14.56
CA ALA A 83 1.01 7.92 -14.60
C ALA A 83 1.12 7.29 -13.19
N PHE A 84 1.50 8.10 -12.19
CA PHE A 84 1.60 7.67 -10.81
C PHE A 84 0.24 7.27 -10.23
N THR A 85 -0.80 8.09 -10.45
CA THR A 85 -2.16 7.76 -9.99
C THR A 85 -2.70 6.48 -10.62
N ARG A 86 -2.44 6.24 -11.92
CA ARG A 86 -2.79 4.96 -12.57
C ARG A 86 -2.02 3.77 -11.99
N GLN A 87 -0.74 3.94 -11.67
CA GLN A 87 0.03 2.88 -11.03
C GLN A 87 -0.53 2.57 -9.64
N LEU A 88 -0.79 3.61 -8.86
CA LEU A 88 -1.37 3.49 -7.52
C LEU A 88 -2.72 2.78 -7.56
N ALA A 89 -3.61 3.18 -8.48
CA ALA A 89 -4.92 2.55 -8.65
C ALA A 89 -4.80 1.06 -8.97
N ARG A 90 -3.84 0.65 -9.82
CA ARG A 90 -3.60 -0.77 -10.10
C ARG A 90 -3.08 -1.53 -8.88
N GLU A 91 -2.12 -0.96 -8.16
CA GLU A 91 -1.58 -1.58 -6.95
C GLU A 91 -2.69 -1.75 -5.89
N MET A 92 -3.54 -0.75 -5.73
CA MET A 92 -4.71 -0.83 -4.85
C MET A 92 -5.66 -1.96 -5.25
N GLU A 93 -5.98 -2.07 -6.54
CA GLU A 93 -6.89 -3.10 -7.03
C GLU A 93 -6.36 -4.50 -6.74
N ILE A 94 -5.06 -4.72 -6.94
CA ILE A 94 -4.39 -5.98 -6.62
C ILE A 94 -4.46 -6.26 -5.11
N LEU A 95 -4.12 -5.27 -4.28
CA LEU A 95 -4.13 -5.42 -2.82
C LEU A 95 -5.55 -5.68 -2.29
N ARG A 96 -6.59 -5.06 -2.87
CA ARG A 96 -7.99 -5.30 -2.51
C ARG A 96 -8.46 -6.72 -2.80
N ARG A 97 -7.94 -7.35 -3.85
CA ARG A 97 -8.31 -8.71 -4.26
C ARG A 97 -7.48 -9.78 -3.55
N THR A 98 -6.47 -9.38 -2.79
CA THR A 98 -5.57 -10.29 -2.09
C THR A 98 -6.11 -10.57 -0.69
N ASP A 99 -6.61 -11.79 -0.48
CA ASP A 99 -6.97 -12.29 0.85
C ASP A 99 -6.01 -13.41 1.24
N SER A 100 -4.98 -13.05 2.00
CA SER A 100 -3.94 -13.97 2.44
C SER A 100 -3.43 -13.56 3.81
N PRO A 101 -3.25 -14.49 4.76
CA PRO A 101 -2.70 -14.19 6.08
C PRO A 101 -1.23 -13.76 6.03
N TYR A 102 -0.56 -13.90 4.88
CA TYR A 102 0.85 -13.54 4.69
C TYR A 102 1.05 -12.22 3.95
N VAL A 103 -0.04 -11.53 3.58
CA VAL A 103 0.02 -10.25 2.87
C VAL A 103 -0.66 -9.18 3.73
N VAL A 104 0.04 -8.07 3.96
CA VAL A 104 -0.51 -6.96 4.73
C VAL A 104 -1.72 -6.38 4.00
N ARG A 105 -2.84 -6.29 4.71
CA ARG A 105 -4.10 -5.78 4.15
C ARG A 105 -4.05 -4.27 3.99
N CYS A 106 -4.38 -3.81 2.78
CA CYS A 106 -4.61 -2.39 2.50
C CYS A 106 -6.05 -2.03 2.83
N GLN A 107 -6.25 -1.10 3.77
CA GLN A 107 -7.59 -0.66 4.20
C GLN A 107 -8.11 0.54 3.41
N GLY A 108 -7.21 1.35 2.85
CA GLY A 108 -7.60 2.53 2.09
C GLY A 108 -6.43 3.35 1.59
N ILE A 109 -6.73 4.30 0.73
CA ILE A 109 -5.79 5.31 0.25
C ILE A 109 -6.40 6.70 0.41
N PHE A 110 -5.56 7.63 0.85
CA PHE A 110 -5.88 9.03 1.01
C PHE A 110 -5.03 9.85 0.07
N GLU A 111 -5.69 10.63 -0.79
CA GLU A 111 -5.03 11.56 -1.69
C GLU A 111 -5.16 12.98 -1.12
N LYS A 112 -4.05 13.72 -1.10
CA LYS A 112 -4.04 15.16 -0.80
C LYS A 112 -3.50 15.91 -2.02
N PRO A 113 -4.36 16.24 -2.99
CA PRO A 113 -3.94 16.86 -4.26
C PRO A 113 -3.17 18.17 -4.06
N ILE A 114 -3.57 18.97 -3.06
CA ILE A 114 -2.95 20.28 -2.76
C ILE A 114 -1.49 20.13 -2.33
N VAL A 115 -1.17 19.06 -1.60
CA VAL A 115 0.17 18.84 -1.03
C VAL A 115 1.02 17.94 -1.93
N GLY A 116 0.40 17.24 -2.89
CA GLY A 116 1.08 16.19 -3.66
C GLY A 116 1.47 14.98 -2.80
N GLU A 117 0.64 14.68 -1.79
CA GLU A 117 0.87 13.57 -0.86
C GLU A 117 -0.19 12.48 -1.10
N VAL A 118 0.26 11.24 -1.21
CA VAL A 118 -0.58 10.06 -1.18
C VAL A 118 -0.26 9.28 0.08
N SER A 119 -1.29 8.83 0.80
CA SER A 119 -1.13 8.00 1.98
C SER A 119 -1.84 6.67 1.82
N ILE A 120 -1.20 5.57 2.21
CA ILE A 120 -1.75 4.21 2.18
C ILE A 120 -1.99 3.76 3.61
N LEU A 121 -3.24 3.41 3.94
CA LEU A 121 -3.64 2.88 5.24
C LEU A 121 -3.58 1.35 5.20
N MET A 122 -2.86 0.76 6.14
CA MET A 122 -2.58 -0.67 6.21
C MET A 122 -2.85 -1.20 7.61
N GLU A 123 -3.12 -2.51 7.69
CA GLU A 123 -3.08 -3.27 8.93
C GLU A 123 -1.74 -3.08 9.66
N PHE A 124 -1.80 -2.99 10.99
CA PHE A 124 -0.63 -2.80 11.86
C PHE A 124 -0.05 -4.13 12.33
#